data_AF-A0A397W898-F1
#
_entry.id   AF-A0A397W898-F1
#
_cell.length_a   1.000
_cell.length_b   1.000
_cell.length_c   1.000
_cell.angle_alpha   90.00
_cell.angle_beta   90.00
_cell.angle_gamma   90.00
#
_symmetry.space_group_name_H-M   'P 1'
#
loop_
_entity.id
_entity.type
_entity.pdbx_description
1 polymer ?
#
loop_
_entity_poly.entity_id
_entity_poly.type
_entity_poly.pdbx_seq_one_letter_code
_entity_poly.pdbx_strand_id
1 'polypeptide(L)'
;MLSNVMFGPDPTRLSISEIKKELDQRSLEYDAKENRTNLINLLKANIQQETSNMIKEMNDTHELNIVVDDKVNDKVTVGSKKQKNRKKQIQQENLENKNYFYSGWALKENQMYGKKGGGKRMTETVKEILKSFFHAGDEDKSERYTAKDMLQDLQQREQMGELETEEIPQLKTIENWISRYSSLHKKEAAKKAKATASSQQSAK
;
A
#
# COMPACT_ATOMS: atom_id res chain seq x y z
N MET A 1 9.15 -27.92 3.44
CA MET A 1 8.16 -27.37 4.39
C MET A 1 8.84 -26.25 5.16
N LEU A 2 8.88 -25.03 4.60
CA LEU A 2 9.59 -23.92 5.21
C LEU A 2 8.75 -23.36 6.35
N SER A 3 9.31 -23.44 7.54
CA SER A 3 8.71 -23.12 8.83
C SER A 3 8.41 -21.63 8.96
N ASN A 4 7.16 -21.34 9.27
CA ASN A 4 6.57 -20.05 9.62
C ASN A 4 7.13 -19.52 10.96
N VAL A 5 8.45 -19.29 11.05
CA VAL A 5 9.11 -18.89 12.30
C VAL A 5 9.69 -17.49 12.12
N MET A 6 8.89 -16.48 12.43
CA MET A 6 9.37 -15.10 12.46
C MET A 6 8.65 -14.27 13.51
N PHE A 7 7.37 -14.58 13.74
CA PHE A 7 6.62 -14.13 14.91
C PHE A 7 5.73 -15.31 15.26
N GLY A 8 5.75 -15.75 16.52
CA GLY A 8 4.88 -16.85 16.96
C GLY A 8 3.43 -16.60 16.53
N PRO A 9 2.65 -17.66 16.23
CA PRO A 9 1.27 -17.49 15.80
C PRO A 9 0.48 -16.64 16.80
N ASP A 10 -0.40 -15.76 16.29
CA ASP A 10 -1.23 -14.90 17.14
C ASP A 10 -2.02 -15.75 18.13
N PRO A 11 -1.73 -15.67 19.45
CA PRO A 11 -2.33 -16.55 20.45
C PRO A 11 -3.85 -16.48 20.49
N THR A 12 -4.43 -15.33 20.11
CA THR A 12 -5.88 -15.15 20.09
C THR A 12 -6.58 -15.99 19.02
N ARG A 13 -5.86 -16.35 17.95
CA ARG A 13 -6.34 -17.11 16.80
C ARG A 13 -6.11 -18.62 16.92
N LEU A 14 -5.41 -19.05 17.97
CA LEU A 14 -5.08 -20.46 18.21
C LEU A 14 -6.14 -21.17 19.06
N SER A 15 -6.35 -22.45 18.78
CA SER A 15 -7.09 -23.36 19.66
C SER A 15 -6.30 -23.65 20.94
N ILE A 16 -6.98 -24.11 22.01
CA ILE A 16 -6.34 -24.40 23.30
C ILE A 16 -5.21 -25.44 23.14
N SER A 17 -5.42 -26.47 22.32
CA SER A 17 -4.41 -27.50 22.04
C SER A 17 -3.18 -26.93 21.33
N GLU A 18 -3.37 -25.98 20.42
CA GLU A 18 -2.26 -25.33 19.70
C GLU A 18 -1.49 -24.40 20.64
N ILE A 19 -2.18 -23.68 21.53
CA ILE A 19 -1.52 -22.83 22.54
C ILE A 19 -0.67 -23.69 23.47
N LYS A 20 -1.19 -24.82 23.97
CA LYS A 20 -0.43 -25.74 24.83
C LYS A 20 0.81 -26.28 24.13
N LYS A 21 0.67 -26.68 22.85
CA LYS A 21 1.81 -27.14 22.03
C LYS A 21 2.88 -26.07 21.87
N GLU A 22 2.50 -24.81 21.63
CA GLU A 22 3.44 -23.68 21.53
C GLU A 22 4.12 -23.39 22.88
N LEU A 23 3.40 -23.47 23.99
CA LEU A 23 3.96 -23.32 25.34
C LEU A 23 4.99 -24.43 25.65
N ASP A 24 4.68 -25.68 25.30
CA ASP A 24 5.59 -26.82 25.46
C ASP A 24 6.87 -26.64 24.61
N GLN A 25 6.73 -26.18 23.37
CA GLN A 25 7.87 -25.88 22.49
C GLN A 25 8.78 -24.79 23.05
N ARG A 26 8.22 -23.85 23.80
CA ARG A 26 8.93 -22.74 24.46
C ARG A 26 9.39 -23.09 25.87
N SER A 27 9.18 -24.33 26.33
CA SER A 27 9.47 -24.79 27.70
C SER A 27 8.83 -23.90 28.78
N LEU A 28 7.59 -23.44 28.55
CA LEU A 28 6.83 -22.61 29.48
C LEU A 28 5.90 -23.49 30.32
N GLU A 29 5.96 -23.31 31.64
CA GLU A 29 5.11 -24.03 32.58
C GLU A 29 3.71 -23.39 32.64
N TYR A 30 2.66 -24.23 32.68
CA TYR A 30 1.27 -23.81 32.82
C TYR A 30 0.47 -24.90 33.56
N ASP A 31 -0.61 -24.51 34.25
CA ASP A 31 -1.51 -25.49 34.86
C ASP A 31 -2.31 -26.23 33.77
N ALA A 32 -2.41 -27.56 33.87
CA ALA A 32 -3.22 -28.35 32.96
C ALA A 32 -4.70 -27.91 32.93
N LYS A 33 -5.20 -27.33 34.03
CA LYS A 33 -6.55 -26.79 34.23
C LYS A 33 -6.67 -25.28 33.95
N GLU A 34 -5.61 -24.63 33.51
CA GLU A 34 -5.57 -23.19 33.23
C GLU A 34 -6.64 -22.80 32.18
N ASN A 35 -7.27 -21.64 32.36
CA ASN A 35 -8.25 -21.14 31.40
C ASN A 35 -7.56 -20.66 30.09
N ARG A 36 -8.31 -20.67 28.98
CA ARG A 36 -7.77 -20.27 27.67
C ARG A 36 -7.17 -18.86 27.67
N THR A 37 -7.79 -17.92 28.38
CA THR A 37 -7.35 -16.52 28.43
C THR A 37 -6.00 -16.34 29.09
N ASN A 38 -5.72 -17.08 30.16
CA ASN A 38 -4.46 -17.04 30.88
C ASN A 38 -3.36 -17.67 30.03
N LEU A 39 -3.62 -18.80 29.37
CA LEU A 39 -2.69 -19.42 28.41
C LEU A 39 -2.33 -18.46 27.26
N ILE A 40 -3.31 -17.73 26.74
CA ILE A 40 -3.09 -16.68 25.72
C ILE A 40 -2.21 -15.55 26.25
N ASN A 41 -2.50 -15.05 27.45
CA ASN A 41 -1.75 -13.97 28.06
C ASN A 41 -0.31 -14.37 28.33
N LEU A 42 -0.09 -15.60 28.82
CA LEU A 42 1.23 -16.17 29.06
C LEU A 42 2.05 -16.26 27.76
N LEU A 43 1.47 -16.85 26.71
CA LEU A 43 2.14 -16.98 25.42
C LEU A 43 2.43 -15.59 24.81
N LYS A 44 1.48 -14.65 24.92
CA LYS A 44 1.66 -13.28 24.44
C LYS A 44 2.79 -12.54 25.18
N ALA A 45 2.87 -12.68 26.49
CA ALA A 45 3.93 -12.07 27.30
C ALA A 45 5.32 -12.62 26.93
N ASN A 46 5.43 -13.94 26.75
CA ASN A 46 6.68 -14.56 26.31
C ASN A 46 7.11 -14.08 24.90
N ILE A 47 6.19 -14.05 23.93
CA ILE A 47 6.48 -13.53 22.58
C ILE A 47 6.97 -12.09 22.65
N GLN A 48 6.33 -11.25 23.47
CA GLN A 48 6.76 -9.85 23.67
C GLN A 48 8.15 -9.75 24.30
N GLN A 49 8.46 -10.60 25.27
CA GLN A 49 9.78 -10.63 25.89
C GLN A 49 10.87 -11.05 24.90
N GLU A 50 10.64 -12.10 24.10
CA GLU A 50 11.54 -12.51 23.02
C GLU A 50 11.80 -11.36 22.04
N THR A 51 10.76 -10.63 21.64
CA THR A 51 10.93 -9.48 20.75
C THR A 51 11.76 -8.37 21.38
N SER A 52 11.60 -8.13 22.68
CA SER A 52 12.35 -7.10 23.41
C SER A 52 13.83 -7.49 23.57
N ASN A 53 14.11 -8.75 23.89
CA ASN A 53 15.47 -9.27 24.01
C ASN A 53 16.21 -9.18 22.67
N MET A 54 15.55 -9.57 21.57
CA MET A 54 16.13 -9.48 20.24
C MET A 54 16.45 -8.03 19.84
N ILE A 55 15.55 -7.08 20.12
CA ILE A 55 15.80 -5.65 19.86
C ILE A 55 17.02 -5.16 20.65
N LYS A 56 17.15 -5.59 21.91
CA LYS A 56 18.29 -5.24 22.74
C LYS A 56 19.61 -5.78 22.17
N GLU A 57 19.65 -7.06 21.79
CA GLU A 57 20.83 -7.68 21.16
C GLU A 57 21.23 -6.98 19.85
N MET A 58 20.25 -6.56 19.04
CA MET A 58 20.50 -5.79 17.82
C MET A 58 21.07 -4.40 18.09
N ASN A 59 20.71 -3.76 19.20
CA ASN A 59 21.24 -2.45 19.57
C ASN A 59 22.66 -2.56 20.15
N ASP A 60 22.91 -3.55 21.00
CA ASP A 60 24.22 -3.79 21.62
C ASP A 60 25.30 -4.12 20.55
N THR A 61 24.93 -4.86 19.50
CA THR A 61 25.82 -5.14 18.35
C THR A 61 26.09 -3.92 17.48
N HIS A 62 25.17 -2.95 17.43
CA HIS A 62 25.38 -1.67 16.74
C HIS A 62 26.31 -0.74 17.52
N GLU A 63 26.21 -0.70 18.85
CA GLU A 63 27.09 0.13 19.69
C GLU A 63 28.56 -0.33 19.66
N LEU A 64 28.82 -1.64 19.65
CA LEU A 64 30.18 -2.19 19.48
C LEU A 64 30.83 -1.84 18.12
N ASN A 65 30.01 -1.62 17.08
CA ASN A 65 30.49 -1.24 15.76
C ASN A 65 30.74 0.28 15.60
N ILE A 66 30.33 1.12 16.55
CA ILE A 66 30.57 2.57 16.53
C ILE A 66 31.91 2.94 17.19
N VAL A 67 32.43 2.12 18.12
CA VAL A 67 33.64 2.46 18.91
C VAL A 67 34.96 2.27 18.14
N VAL A 68 34.96 1.77 16.90
CA VAL A 68 36.21 1.52 16.14
C VAL A 68 36.67 2.72 15.28
N ASP A 69 35.86 3.75 15.08
CA ASP A 69 36.18 4.84 14.14
C ASP A 69 36.40 6.22 14.81
N ASP A 70 37.07 6.27 15.95
CA ASP A 70 37.64 7.54 16.47
C ASP A 70 39.15 7.56 16.29
N LYS A 71 39.60 7.89 15.06
CA LYS A 71 40.85 8.62 14.83
C LYS A 71 40.92 9.26 13.43
N VAL A 72 40.74 10.58 13.45
CA VAL A 72 41.45 11.59 12.65
C VAL A 72 40.98 11.82 11.19
N ASN A 73 40.10 12.81 11.10
CA ASN A 73 40.35 14.13 10.47
C ASN A 73 40.16 14.35 8.95
N ASP A 74 39.59 15.53 8.74
CA ASP A 74 39.54 16.42 7.59
C ASP A 74 38.57 16.23 6.41
N LYS A 75 37.67 17.22 6.36
CA LYS A 75 37.02 17.85 5.20
C LYS A 75 37.53 17.35 3.83
N VAL A 76 36.63 16.81 3.02
CA VAL A 76 36.18 17.42 1.74
C VAL A 76 35.00 16.62 1.18
N THR A 77 34.01 17.39 0.73
CA THR A 77 32.76 17.04 0.06
C THR A 77 33.00 16.30 -1.26
N VAL A 78 32.60 15.01 -1.36
CA VAL A 78 32.22 14.38 -2.65
C VAL A 78 31.04 13.45 -2.43
N GLY A 79 29.84 13.99 -2.62
CA GLY A 79 28.57 13.27 -2.56
C GLY A 79 28.39 12.28 -3.72
N SER A 80 27.50 11.31 -3.48
CA SER A 80 26.78 10.47 -4.47
C SER A 80 27.32 9.09 -4.86
N LYS A 81 28.60 8.74 -4.65
CA LYS A 81 29.08 7.37 -4.97
C LYS A 81 29.03 6.38 -3.78
N LYS A 82 29.19 6.85 -2.54
CA LYS A 82 29.30 5.99 -1.33
C LYS A 82 27.98 5.32 -0.90
N GLN A 83 26.83 5.94 -1.17
CA GLN A 83 25.50 5.41 -0.78
C GLN A 83 25.04 4.18 -1.60
N LYS A 84 25.45 4.05 -2.86
CA LYS A 84 25.05 2.90 -3.70
C LYS A 84 25.70 1.60 -3.25
N ASN A 85 26.97 1.64 -2.79
CA ASN A 85 27.67 0.46 -2.31
C ASN A 85 27.12 -0.05 -0.97
N ARG A 86 26.82 0.84 -0.01
CA ARG A 86 26.15 0.45 1.25
C ARG A 86 24.81 -0.25 1.01
N LYS A 87 23.96 0.27 0.12
CA LYS A 87 22.66 -0.35 -0.18
C LYS A 87 22.78 -1.72 -0.82
N LYS A 88 23.79 -1.96 -1.66
CA LYS A 88 24.02 -3.28 -2.28
C LYS A 88 24.60 -4.28 -1.29
N GLN A 89 25.54 -3.85 -0.45
CA GLN A 89 26.16 -4.69 0.58
C GLN A 89 25.13 -5.10 1.67
N ILE A 90 24.30 -4.16 2.11
CA ILE A 90 23.16 -4.42 3.02
C ILE A 90 22.15 -5.41 2.40
N GLN A 91 21.92 -5.37 1.08
CA GLN A 91 21.04 -6.35 0.43
C GLN A 91 21.65 -7.76 0.33
N GLN A 92 22.98 -7.84 0.22
CA GLN A 92 23.69 -9.10 0.00
C GLN A 92 23.88 -9.88 1.32
N GLU A 93 24.20 -9.20 2.43
CA GLU A 93 24.24 -9.83 3.77
C GLU A 93 22.84 -10.20 4.32
N ASN A 94 21.77 -9.53 3.88
CA ASN A 94 20.39 -9.81 4.33
C ASN A 94 19.71 -10.99 3.61
N LEU A 95 20.30 -11.53 2.54
CA LEU A 95 19.82 -12.80 1.95
C LEU A 95 20.27 -14.01 2.78
N GLU A 96 21.37 -13.88 3.51
CA GLU A 96 21.94 -14.93 4.36
C GLU A 96 21.34 -14.91 5.77
N ASN A 97 21.05 -13.71 6.30
CA ASN A 97 20.37 -13.55 7.58
C ASN A 97 18.86 -13.42 7.37
N LYS A 98 18.10 -14.43 7.82
CA LYS A 98 16.64 -14.58 7.71
C LYS A 98 15.79 -13.47 8.35
N ASN A 99 16.27 -12.24 8.53
CA ASN A 99 15.50 -11.11 9.04
C ASN A 99 14.58 -10.56 7.93
N TYR A 100 13.37 -11.11 7.87
CA TYR A 100 12.32 -10.76 6.90
C TYR A 100 11.94 -9.26 6.93
N PHE A 101 12.27 -8.54 8.00
CA PHE A 101 12.04 -7.11 8.13
C PHE A 101 13.26 -6.44 8.77
N TYR A 102 14.05 -5.72 7.96
CA TYR A 102 15.06 -4.82 8.49
C TYR A 102 14.39 -3.58 9.10
N SER A 103 14.98 -3.05 10.18
CA SER A 103 14.53 -1.81 10.81
C SER A 103 14.51 -0.69 9.77
N GLY A 104 13.33 -0.10 9.60
CA GLY A 104 13.11 0.95 8.59
C GLY A 104 12.24 0.56 7.41
N TRP A 105 11.71 -0.67 7.32
CA TRP A 105 10.75 -1.05 6.26
C TRP A 105 9.46 -0.19 6.25
N ALA A 106 9.03 0.28 7.42
CA ALA A 106 7.89 1.18 7.57
C ALA A 106 8.24 2.67 7.39
N LEU A 107 9.52 3.02 7.17
CA LEU A 107 9.89 4.40 6.88
C LEU A 107 9.49 4.75 5.46
N LYS A 108 8.90 5.94 5.29
CA LYS A 108 8.45 6.44 3.98
C LYS A 108 9.55 6.46 2.92
N GLU A 109 10.80 6.69 3.33
CA GLU A 109 11.98 6.65 2.44
C GLU A 109 12.33 5.25 1.91
N ASN A 110 11.91 4.21 2.62
CA ASN A 110 12.14 2.80 2.29
C ASN A 110 10.86 2.10 1.80
N GLN A 111 9.74 2.83 1.77
CA GLN A 111 8.48 2.33 1.26
C GLN A 111 8.59 2.07 -0.25
N MET A 112 8.71 0.79 -0.60
CA MET A 112 8.60 0.34 -1.98
C MET A 112 7.12 0.29 -2.33
N TYR A 113 6.56 1.38 -2.87
CA TYR A 113 5.26 1.27 -3.53
C TYR A 113 5.38 0.20 -4.61
N GLY A 114 4.56 -0.85 -4.52
CA GLY A 114 4.35 -1.74 -5.67
C GLY A 114 4.05 -0.86 -6.88
N LYS A 115 4.69 -1.12 -8.02
CA LYS A 115 4.45 -0.36 -9.25
C LYS A 115 2.94 -0.28 -9.45
N LYS A 116 2.37 0.91 -9.23
CA LYS A 116 0.92 1.13 -9.26
C LYS A 116 0.45 0.59 -10.61
N GLY A 117 -0.40 -0.44 -10.57
CA GLY A 117 -0.66 -1.36 -11.68
C GLY A 117 -0.57 -0.68 -13.04
N GLY A 118 0.41 -1.09 -13.84
CA GLY A 118 0.56 -0.70 -15.25
C GLY A 118 -0.49 -1.38 -16.12
N GLY A 119 -1.74 -1.43 -15.65
CA GLY A 119 -2.86 -1.89 -16.47
C GLY A 119 -3.06 -0.92 -17.63
N LYS A 120 -3.48 -1.46 -18.77
CA LYS A 120 -3.80 -0.67 -19.96
C LYS A 120 -4.76 0.46 -19.56
N ARG A 121 -4.35 1.69 -19.86
CA ARG A 121 -5.18 2.87 -19.60
C ARG A 121 -6.13 3.05 -20.76
N MET A 122 -7.32 3.56 -20.47
CA MET A 122 -8.25 4.02 -21.49
C MET A 122 -7.59 5.12 -22.32
N THR A 123 -7.73 5.02 -23.64
CA THR A 123 -7.22 5.99 -24.62
C THR A 123 -7.91 7.34 -24.43
N GLU A 124 -7.29 8.41 -24.93
CA GLU A 124 -7.89 9.74 -24.81
C GLU A 124 -9.13 9.88 -25.69
N THR A 125 -9.15 9.23 -26.86
CA THR A 125 -10.30 9.11 -27.77
C THR A 125 -11.53 8.58 -27.05
N VAL A 126 -11.41 7.43 -26.39
CA VAL A 126 -12.50 6.83 -25.62
C VAL A 126 -12.93 7.75 -24.46
N LYS A 127 -12.00 8.43 -23.79
CA LYS A 127 -12.38 9.41 -22.75
C LYS A 127 -13.17 10.59 -23.31
N GLU A 128 -12.81 11.10 -24.48
CA GLU A 128 -13.52 12.21 -25.12
C GLU A 128 -14.94 11.82 -25.51
N ILE A 129 -15.13 10.62 -26.08
CA ILE A 129 -16.44 10.06 -26.39
C ILE A 129 -17.29 9.89 -25.11
N LEU A 130 -16.70 9.36 -24.04
CA LEU A 130 -17.42 9.23 -22.76
C LEU A 130 -17.77 10.60 -22.14
N LYS A 131 -16.95 11.63 -22.34
CA LYS A 131 -17.25 13.01 -21.91
C LYS A 131 -18.44 13.56 -22.68
N SER A 132 -18.51 13.39 -24.01
CA SER A 132 -19.64 13.91 -24.79
C SER A 132 -20.97 13.31 -24.35
N PHE A 133 -21.02 12.00 -24.07
CA PHE A 133 -22.23 11.37 -23.52
C PHE A 133 -22.60 11.91 -22.14
N PHE A 134 -21.61 12.15 -21.27
CA PHE A 134 -21.86 12.71 -19.96
C PHE A 134 -22.47 14.11 -20.05
N HIS A 135 -21.96 14.95 -20.96
CA HIS A 135 -22.46 16.32 -21.14
C HIS A 135 -23.86 16.36 -21.78
N ALA A 136 -24.14 15.51 -22.78
CA ALA A 136 -25.48 15.37 -23.33
C ALA A 136 -26.52 15.04 -22.23
N GLY A 137 -26.18 14.11 -21.33
CA GLY A 137 -27.04 13.77 -20.19
C GLY A 137 -27.13 14.82 -19.09
N ASP A 138 -26.18 15.76 -19.01
CA ASP A 138 -26.19 16.87 -18.05
C ASP A 138 -27.06 18.04 -18.61
N GLU A 139 -27.08 18.21 -19.93
CA GLU A 139 -27.93 19.16 -20.66
C GLU A 139 -29.40 18.70 -20.69
N ASP A 140 -29.65 17.45 -21.08
CA ASP A 140 -30.98 16.82 -21.03
C ASP A 140 -30.93 15.47 -20.30
N LYS A 141 -31.75 15.36 -19.24
CA LYS A 141 -31.88 14.12 -18.46
C LYS A 141 -32.50 12.99 -19.28
N SER A 142 -33.25 13.29 -20.33
CA SER A 142 -33.85 12.30 -21.23
C SER A 142 -32.80 11.59 -22.09
N GLU A 143 -31.70 12.29 -22.40
CA GLU A 143 -30.56 11.80 -23.18
C GLU A 143 -29.45 11.20 -22.30
N ARG A 144 -29.74 10.91 -21.03
CA ARG A 144 -28.72 10.43 -20.09
C ARG A 144 -28.31 8.99 -20.40
N TYR A 145 -27.08 8.84 -20.89
CA TYR A 145 -26.48 7.54 -21.15
C TYR A 145 -26.19 6.76 -19.85
N THR A 146 -26.60 5.51 -19.80
CA THR A 146 -26.12 4.54 -18.82
C THR A 146 -24.77 3.96 -19.24
N ALA A 147 -24.06 3.31 -18.31
CA ALA A 147 -22.78 2.67 -18.63
C ALA A 147 -22.92 1.59 -19.73
N LYS A 148 -24.07 0.94 -19.82
CA LYS A 148 -24.37 -0.05 -20.87
C LYS A 148 -24.56 0.61 -22.22
N ASP A 149 -25.29 1.74 -22.26
CA ASP A 149 -25.51 2.49 -23.50
C ASP A 149 -24.19 3.03 -24.06
N MET A 150 -23.34 3.58 -23.18
CA MET A 150 -21.98 4.03 -23.57
C MET A 150 -21.13 2.88 -24.12
N LEU A 151 -21.22 1.69 -23.52
CA LEU A 151 -20.50 0.51 -24.01
C LEU A 151 -21.00 0.09 -25.39
N GLN A 152 -22.32 0.07 -25.59
CA GLN A 152 -22.94 -0.31 -26.86
C GLN A 152 -22.53 0.66 -27.98
N ASP A 153 -22.49 1.97 -27.72
CA ASP A 153 -22.05 2.95 -28.71
C ASP A 153 -20.56 2.77 -29.07
N LEU A 154 -19.70 2.52 -28.07
CA LEU A 154 -18.28 2.22 -28.31
C LEU A 154 -18.10 0.94 -29.17
N GLN A 155 -18.93 -0.08 -28.96
CA GLN A 155 -18.93 -1.29 -29.78
C GLN A 155 -19.42 -1.03 -31.21
N GLN A 156 -20.40 -0.13 -31.40
CA GLN A 156 -20.83 0.28 -32.74
C GLN A 156 -19.71 1.03 -33.48
N ARG A 157 -18.98 1.90 -32.80
CA ARG A 157 -17.83 2.63 -33.37
C ARG A 157 -16.67 1.70 -33.74
N GLU A 158 -16.44 0.64 -32.96
CA GLU A 158 -15.51 -0.43 -33.32
C GLU A 158 -15.95 -1.15 -34.60
N GLN A 159 -17.23 -1.48 -34.73
CA GLN A 159 -17.76 -2.10 -35.96
C GLN A 159 -17.61 -1.19 -37.18
N MET A 160 -17.65 0.13 -36.99
CA MET A 160 -17.40 1.14 -38.02
C MET A 160 -15.90 1.36 -38.31
N GLY A 161 -15.01 0.77 -37.52
CA GLY A 161 -13.56 0.94 -37.64
C GLY A 161 -13.03 2.28 -37.09
N GLU A 162 -13.84 3.02 -36.32
CA GLU A 162 -13.41 4.27 -35.65
C GLU A 162 -12.56 3.99 -34.41
N LEU A 163 -12.74 2.81 -33.79
CA LEU A 163 -12.04 2.38 -32.59
C LEU A 163 -11.50 0.96 -32.77
N GLU A 164 -10.33 0.68 -32.20
CA GLU A 164 -9.84 -0.69 -32.13
C GLU A 164 -10.55 -1.47 -31.01
N THR A 165 -10.79 -2.77 -31.21
CA THR A 165 -11.33 -3.69 -30.18
C THR A 165 -10.60 -3.59 -28.85
N GLU A 166 -9.30 -3.37 -28.96
CA GLU A 166 -8.36 -3.25 -27.87
C GLU A 166 -8.52 -1.97 -27.03
N GLU A 167 -9.20 -0.95 -27.57
CA GLU A 167 -9.50 0.30 -26.86
C GLU A 167 -10.80 0.23 -26.06
N ILE A 168 -11.68 -0.72 -26.35
CA ILE A 168 -12.97 -0.83 -25.68
C ILE A 168 -12.77 -1.18 -24.20
N PRO A 169 -13.15 -0.29 -23.27
CA PRO A 169 -13.07 -0.55 -21.86
C PRO A 169 -14.16 -1.52 -21.42
N GLN A 170 -13.87 -2.31 -20.39
CA GLN A 170 -14.88 -3.14 -19.74
C GLN A 170 -15.98 -2.26 -19.13
N LEU A 171 -17.21 -2.80 -19.05
CA LEU A 171 -18.36 -2.12 -18.45
C LEU A 171 -18.05 -1.53 -17.05
N LYS A 172 -17.41 -2.32 -16.19
CA LYS A 172 -17.01 -1.90 -14.84
C LYS A 172 -16.04 -0.72 -14.85
N THR A 173 -15.19 -0.62 -15.88
CA THR A 173 -14.27 0.51 -16.07
C THR A 173 -15.05 1.77 -16.43
N ILE A 174 -16.08 1.66 -17.28
CA ILE A 174 -16.98 2.78 -17.63
C ILE A 174 -17.75 3.24 -16.39
N GLU A 175 -18.36 2.33 -15.62
CA GLU A 175 -19.08 2.68 -14.38
C GLU A 175 -18.20 3.42 -13.36
N ASN A 176 -16.98 2.93 -13.15
CA ASN A 176 -15.99 3.56 -12.29
C ASN A 176 -15.56 4.92 -12.82
N TRP A 177 -15.42 5.06 -14.14
CA TRP A 177 -15.07 6.30 -14.79
C TRP A 177 -16.18 7.35 -14.61
N ILE A 178 -17.46 7.00 -14.87
CA ILE A 178 -18.63 7.88 -14.67
C ILE A 178 -18.67 8.36 -13.22
N SER A 179 -18.51 7.46 -12.26
CA SER A 179 -18.54 7.78 -10.83
C SER A 179 -17.46 8.81 -10.45
N ARG A 180 -16.23 8.59 -10.95
CA ARG A 180 -15.10 9.51 -10.72
C ARG A 180 -15.30 10.84 -11.43
N TYR A 181 -15.68 10.82 -12.71
CA TYR A 181 -15.88 12.02 -13.52
C TYR A 181 -16.99 12.90 -12.93
N SER A 182 -18.13 12.32 -12.56
CA SER A 182 -19.24 13.03 -11.90
C SER A 182 -18.79 13.70 -10.59
N SER A 183 -18.01 13.00 -9.76
CA SER A 183 -17.51 13.57 -8.50
C SER A 183 -16.56 14.75 -8.72
N LEU A 184 -15.68 14.66 -9.72
CA LEU A 184 -14.76 15.72 -10.10
C LEU A 184 -15.53 16.92 -10.67
N HIS A 185 -16.48 16.67 -11.56
CA HIS A 185 -17.31 17.70 -12.18
C HIS A 185 -18.08 18.51 -11.12
N LYS A 186 -18.73 17.83 -10.17
CA LYS A 186 -19.43 18.49 -9.04
C LYS A 186 -18.47 19.31 -8.17
N LYS A 187 -17.28 18.78 -7.90
CA LYS A 187 -16.24 19.50 -7.12
C LYS A 187 -15.76 20.75 -7.85
N GLU A 188 -15.58 20.68 -9.16
CA GLU A 188 -15.18 21.82 -9.99
C GLU A 188 -16.27 22.89 -10.07
N ALA A 189 -17.53 22.49 -10.27
CA ALA A 189 -18.66 23.40 -10.22
C ALA A 189 -18.74 24.14 -8.87
N ALA A 190 -18.57 23.42 -7.75
CA ALA A 190 -18.56 24.03 -6.42
C ALA A 190 -17.37 24.99 -6.21
N LYS A 191 -16.18 24.66 -6.73
CA LYS A 191 -15.02 25.57 -6.70
C LYS A 191 -15.28 26.84 -7.51
N LYS A 192 -15.84 26.72 -8.71
CA LYS A 192 -16.20 27.86 -9.56
C LYS A 192 -17.22 28.77 -8.86
N ALA A 193 -18.28 28.20 -8.28
CA ALA A 193 -19.29 28.94 -7.54
C ALA A 193 -18.72 29.70 -6.32
N LYS A 194 -17.75 29.11 -5.60
CA LYS A 194 -17.05 29.78 -4.50
C LYS A 194 -16.19 30.94 -4.98
N ALA A 195 -15.48 30.76 -6.10
CA ALA A 195 -14.66 31.81 -6.68
C ALA A 195 -15.50 33.01 -7.15
N THR A 196 -16.62 32.75 -7.83
CA THR A 196 -17.54 33.83 -8.28
C THR A 196 -18.16 34.58 -7.12
N ALA A 197 -18.53 33.89 -6.03
CA ALA A 197 -19.07 34.53 -4.83
C ALA A 197 -18.03 35.43 -4.12
N SER A 198 -16.77 35.01 -4.08
CA SER A 198 -15.69 35.80 -3.47
C SER A 198 -15.35 37.06 -4.28
N SER A 199 -15.42 37.01 -5.61
CA SER A 199 -15.17 38.18 -6.46
C SER A 199 -16.31 39.22 -6.40
N GLN A 200 -17.54 38.79 -6.13
CA GLN A 200 -18.68 39.71 -5.96
C GLN A 200 -18.67 40.44 -4.60
N GLN A 201 -17.99 39.89 -3.59
CA GLN A 201 -17.86 40.51 -2.27
C GLN A 201 -16.77 41.59 -2.20
N SER A 202 -15.78 41.60 -3.12
CA SER A 202 -14.75 42.65 -3.16
C SER A 202 -15.10 43.83 -4.09
N ALA A 203 -16.26 43.78 -4.76
CA ALA A 203 -16.76 44.81 -5.68
C ALA A 203 -17.95 45.59 -5.09
N LYS A 204 -18.24 45.40 -3.80
CA LYS A 204 -19.18 46.18 -2.99
C LYS A 204 -18.41 46.90 -1.90
#